data_AF-A0A4W4GIE6-F1
#
_entry.id   AF-A0A4W4GIE6-F1
#
_cell.length_a   1.000
_cell.length_b   1.000
_cell.length_c   1.000
_cell.angle_alpha   90.00
_cell.angle_beta   90.00
_cell.angle_gamma   90.00
#
_symmetry.space_group_name_H-M   'P 1'
#
loop_
_entity.id
_entity.type
_entity.pdbx_description
1 polymer ?
#
loop_
_entity_poly.entity_id
_entity_poly.type
_entity_poly.pdbx_seq_one_letter_code
_entity_poly.pdbx_strand_id
1 'polypeptide(L)'
;GCYFSESPPLLQGSLSMVSVRSPPLIGQSEDFQAIAKFNYDALEQRIHFGEFGYYQNKTFHVDALLLYKEGVMYKINRHNKTCTRKELKSSFHPLKVPHNATLLGQVVLGSMSHHGESLLVNSWAGEIPEHKAKYLLTFTKLGCIPVSCLYNSPKTGGITISFFNNIVGIVDPNVFIPPPYCTTATLEEGSNDFFSIF
;
A
#
# COMPACT_ATOMS: atom_id res chain seq x y z
N GLY A 1 -23.71 0.67 -2.17
CA GLY A 1 -22.81 1.45 -1.30
C GLY A 1 -21.82 0.52 -0.66
N CYS A 2 -20.63 1.01 -0.30
CA CYS A 2 -19.47 0.22 0.11
C CYS A 2 -19.59 -0.54 1.45
N TYR A 3 -20.76 -1.07 1.79
CA TYR A 3 -21.06 -1.60 3.11
C TYR A 3 -20.52 -3.02 3.34
N PHE A 4 -20.19 -3.77 2.27
CA PHE A 4 -19.60 -5.13 2.36
C PHE A 4 -18.79 -5.52 1.11
N SER A 5 -18.37 -4.55 0.30
CA SER A 5 -17.78 -4.80 -1.02
C SER A 5 -16.28 -4.53 -1.02
N GLU A 6 -15.54 -5.43 -1.66
CA GLU A 6 -14.12 -5.27 -1.93
C GLU A 6 -13.89 -4.06 -2.86
N SER A 7 -12.71 -3.44 -2.78
CA SER A 7 -12.31 -2.49 -3.82
C SER A 7 -12.32 -3.18 -5.18
N PRO A 8 -12.39 -2.43 -6.28
CA PRO A 8 -12.20 -3.01 -7.60
C PRO A 8 -10.92 -3.85 -7.63
N PRO A 9 -10.97 -5.08 -8.17
CA PRO A 9 -9.87 -6.03 -8.06
C PRO A 9 -8.64 -5.59 -8.85
N LEU A 10 -8.83 -4.70 -9.82
CA LEU A 10 -7.78 -4.04 -10.58
C LEU A 10 -7.84 -2.54 -10.26
N LEU A 11 -6.75 -2.00 -9.72
CA LEU A 11 -6.67 -0.61 -9.33
C LEU A 11 -5.23 -0.11 -9.55
N GLN A 12 -5.09 1.10 -10.09
CA GLN A 12 -3.81 1.79 -10.13
C GLN A 12 -3.96 3.21 -9.60
N GLY A 13 -2.87 3.81 -9.16
CA GLY A 13 -2.89 5.19 -8.70
C GLY A 13 -1.59 5.59 -8.04
N SER A 14 -1.71 6.54 -7.12
CA SER A 14 -0.61 6.97 -6.27
C SER A 14 -1.01 6.87 -4.81
N LEU A 15 0.00 6.70 -3.96
CA LEU A 15 -0.17 6.74 -2.52
C LEU A 15 0.94 7.57 -1.89
N SER A 16 0.64 8.13 -0.74
CA SER A 16 1.64 8.60 0.21
C SER A 16 1.61 7.71 1.44
N MET A 17 2.77 7.46 2.02
CA MET A 17 2.88 6.73 3.27
C MET A 17 3.68 7.56 4.27
N VAL A 18 3.19 7.59 5.51
CA VAL A 18 3.90 8.16 6.65
C VAL A 18 3.96 7.09 7.74
N SER A 19 5.15 6.81 8.25
CA SER A 19 5.38 5.89 9.37
C SER A 19 5.96 6.66 10.54
N VAL A 20 5.34 6.52 11.72
CA VAL A 20 5.73 7.16 12.98
C VAL A 20 5.78 6.09 14.08
N ARG A 21 6.94 5.92 14.72
CA ARG A 21 7.06 5.02 15.89
C ARG A 21 6.82 5.78 17.19
N SER A 22 6.10 5.16 18.12
CA SER A 22 5.89 5.69 19.48
C SER A 22 5.92 4.55 20.50
N PRO A 23 6.70 4.66 21.60
CA PRO A 23 7.62 5.75 21.96
C PRO A 23 8.91 5.75 21.11
N PRO A 24 9.59 6.89 20.95
CA PRO A 24 10.87 6.94 20.26
C PRO A 24 11.92 6.14 21.05
N LEU A 25 12.45 5.08 20.45
CA LEU A 25 13.59 4.35 20.99
C LEU A 25 14.87 5.10 20.60
N ILE A 26 15.67 5.50 21.58
CA ILE A 26 16.96 6.18 21.38
C ILE A 26 17.85 5.27 20.51
N GLY A 27 18.27 5.79 19.35
CA GLY A 27 19.24 5.09 18.47
C GLY A 27 18.64 4.21 17.37
N GLN A 28 17.34 4.27 17.08
CA GLN A 28 16.77 3.73 15.85
C GLN A 28 16.04 4.84 15.07
N SER A 29 16.52 5.12 13.85
CA SER A 29 15.91 6.07 12.91
C SER A 29 14.54 5.57 12.44
N GLU A 30 13.59 6.37 11.98
CA GLU A 30 13.21 7.79 12.06
C GLU A 30 11.82 7.83 11.38
N ASP A 31 11.02 8.86 11.59
CA ASP A 31 9.76 9.01 10.86
C ASP A 31 10.04 8.97 9.34
N PHE A 32 9.32 8.12 8.62
CA PHE A 32 9.52 7.91 7.18
C PHE A 32 8.33 8.45 6.41
N GLN A 33 8.61 9.12 5.28
CA GLN A 33 7.60 9.57 4.33
C GLN A 33 7.95 9.10 2.92
N ALA A 34 6.97 8.58 2.19
CA ALA A 34 7.14 8.24 0.78
C ALA A 34 5.92 8.62 -0.05
N ILE A 35 6.16 8.80 -1.34
CA ILE A 35 5.13 8.87 -2.37
C ILE A 35 5.44 7.80 -3.41
N ALA A 36 4.46 7.00 -3.75
CA ALA A 36 4.61 5.89 -4.68
C ALA A 36 3.47 5.89 -5.70
N LYS A 37 3.76 5.40 -6.91
CA LYS A 37 2.72 4.86 -7.77
C LYS A 37 2.52 3.40 -7.41
N PHE A 38 1.28 2.94 -7.47
CA PHE A 38 0.96 1.54 -7.24
C PHE A 38 0.09 1.01 -8.38
N ASN A 39 0.29 -0.27 -8.68
CA ASN A 39 -0.60 -1.08 -9.50
C ASN A 39 -0.99 -2.30 -8.64
N TYR A 40 -2.28 -2.56 -8.55
CA TYR A 40 -2.87 -3.55 -7.67
C TYR A 40 -3.75 -4.48 -8.49
N ASP A 41 -3.46 -5.78 -8.42
CA ASP A 41 -4.21 -6.83 -9.09
C ASP A 41 -4.50 -7.95 -8.08
N ALA A 42 -5.74 -7.95 -7.58
CA ALA A 42 -6.24 -8.94 -6.64
C ALA A 42 -6.57 -10.29 -7.29
N LEU A 43 -6.80 -10.33 -8.60
CA LEU A 43 -7.12 -11.57 -9.32
C LEU A 43 -5.88 -12.47 -9.41
N GLU A 44 -4.75 -11.84 -9.74
CA GLU A 44 -3.45 -12.50 -9.81
C GLU A 44 -2.62 -12.37 -8.53
N GLN A 45 -3.16 -11.72 -7.50
CA GLN A 45 -2.50 -11.47 -6.22
C GLN A 45 -1.08 -10.91 -6.41
N ARG A 46 -1.01 -9.75 -7.06
CA ARG A 46 0.24 -9.09 -7.38
C ARG A 46 0.12 -7.58 -7.20
N ILE A 47 1.21 -6.99 -6.72
CA ILE A 47 1.29 -5.57 -6.43
C ILE A 47 2.61 -5.06 -6.99
N HIS A 48 2.55 -3.95 -7.70
CA HIS A 48 3.74 -3.29 -8.21
C HIS A 48 3.78 -1.86 -7.69
N PHE A 49 4.84 -1.53 -6.97
CA PHE A 49 5.13 -0.17 -6.53
C PHE A 49 6.23 0.41 -7.41
N GLY A 50 5.93 1.54 -8.05
CA GLY A 50 6.91 2.37 -8.74
C GLY A 50 7.07 3.68 -7.98
N GLU A 51 8.15 3.83 -7.23
CA GLU A 51 8.32 4.94 -6.30
C GLU A 51 9.09 6.14 -6.85
N PHE A 52 8.75 7.29 -6.25
CA PHE A 52 9.62 8.44 -6.02
C PHE A 52 9.50 8.79 -4.51
N GLY A 53 10.30 8.14 -3.66
CA GLY A 53 10.27 8.35 -2.20
C GLY A 53 11.12 9.54 -1.75
N TYR A 54 10.84 10.09 -0.57
CA TYR A 54 11.59 11.21 0.03
C TYR A 54 11.94 10.92 1.49
N TYR A 55 13.18 10.52 1.76
CA TYR A 55 13.66 10.20 3.10
C TYR A 55 14.79 11.15 3.50
N GLN A 56 14.69 11.83 4.65
CA GLN A 56 15.70 12.78 5.15
C GLN A 56 16.22 13.77 4.09
N ASN A 57 15.33 14.43 3.35
CA ASN A 57 15.70 15.33 2.24
C ASN A 57 16.43 14.68 1.05
N LYS A 58 16.36 13.36 0.91
CA LYS A 58 16.89 12.62 -0.24
C LYS A 58 15.77 11.90 -0.97
N THR A 59 15.72 12.10 -2.28
CA THR A 59 14.88 11.30 -3.16
C THR A 59 15.51 9.93 -3.36
N PHE A 60 14.71 8.88 -3.21
CA PHE A 60 15.12 7.52 -3.54
C PHE A 60 14.09 6.87 -4.46
N HIS A 61 14.54 5.95 -5.30
CA HIS A 61 13.70 5.19 -6.21
C HIS A 61 13.64 3.76 -5.73
N VAL A 62 12.45 3.29 -5.38
CA VAL A 62 12.16 1.87 -5.20
C VAL A 62 11.21 1.46 -6.30
N ASP A 63 11.58 0.43 -7.04
CA ASP A 63 10.65 -0.30 -7.89
C ASP A 63 10.55 -1.69 -7.29
N ALA A 64 9.37 -2.01 -6.74
CA ALA A 64 9.12 -3.26 -6.04
C ALA A 64 7.95 -4.00 -6.67
N LEU A 65 8.22 -5.19 -7.20
CA LEU A 65 7.22 -6.08 -7.78
C LEU A 65 7.00 -7.27 -6.87
N LEU A 66 5.78 -7.41 -6.34
CA LEU A 66 5.37 -8.47 -5.43
C LEU A 66 4.43 -9.41 -6.16
N LEU A 67 4.84 -10.67 -6.29
CA LEU A 67 4.09 -11.74 -6.94
C LEU A 67 3.76 -12.79 -5.88
N TYR A 68 2.59 -12.69 -5.25
CA TYR A 68 2.25 -13.51 -4.08
C TYR A 68 2.00 -14.98 -4.47
N LYS A 69 1.40 -15.24 -5.63
CA LYS A 69 1.22 -16.62 -6.15
C LYS A 69 2.56 -17.34 -6.37
N GLU A 70 3.60 -16.59 -6.70
CA GLU A 70 4.95 -17.10 -6.93
C GLU A 70 5.83 -17.07 -5.67
N GLY A 71 5.35 -16.46 -4.58
CA GLY A 71 6.11 -16.30 -3.33
C GLY A 71 7.39 -15.48 -3.51
N VAL A 72 7.41 -14.52 -4.44
CA VAL A 72 8.60 -13.73 -4.77
C VAL A 72 8.34 -12.23 -4.76
N MET A 73 9.34 -11.48 -4.29
CA MET A 73 9.44 -10.04 -4.44
C MET A 73 10.71 -9.69 -5.21
N TYR A 74 10.59 -8.82 -6.21
CA TYR A 74 11.71 -8.21 -6.90
C TYR A 74 11.87 -6.76 -6.44
N LYS A 75 13.10 -6.37 -6.04
CA LYS A 75 13.51 -4.98 -5.98
C LYS A 75 14.30 -4.67 -7.25
N ILE A 76 13.80 -3.76 -8.07
CA ILE A 76 14.28 -3.51 -9.44
C ILE A 76 15.00 -2.15 -9.45
N ASN A 77 16.25 -2.14 -9.88
CA ASN A 77 16.96 -0.91 -10.20
C ASN A 77 17.00 -0.75 -11.72
N ARG A 78 16.09 0.07 -12.26
CA ARG A 78 16.00 0.28 -13.71
C ARG A 78 17.21 1.02 -14.29
N HIS A 79 17.85 1.89 -13.51
CA HIS A 79 19.03 2.65 -13.96
C HIS A 79 20.25 1.73 -14.14
N ASN A 80 20.53 0.92 -13.11
CA ASN A 80 21.68 0.02 -13.12
C ASN A 80 21.39 -1.31 -13.81
N LYS A 81 20.14 -1.55 -14.21
CA LYS A 81 19.65 -2.83 -14.77
C LYS A 81 19.98 -4.01 -13.87
N THR A 82 19.83 -3.83 -12.57
CA THR A 82 20.03 -4.88 -11.56
C THR A 82 18.71 -5.18 -10.87
N CYS A 83 18.56 -6.41 -10.38
CA CYS A 83 17.43 -6.79 -9.53
C CYS A 83 17.92 -7.63 -8.36
N THR A 84 17.26 -7.43 -7.23
CA THR A 84 17.35 -8.32 -6.08
C THR A 84 16.06 -9.14 -6.02
N ARG A 85 16.21 -10.46 -5.91
CA ARG A 85 15.09 -11.38 -5.73
C ARG A 85 15.01 -11.80 -4.26
N LYS A 86 13.82 -11.73 -3.67
CA LYS A 86 13.57 -12.06 -2.27
C LYS A 86 12.35 -12.97 -2.15
N GLU A 87 12.39 -13.86 -1.16
CA GLU A 87 11.24 -14.70 -0.81
C GLU A 87 10.15 -13.85 -0.16
N LEU A 88 8.90 -13.99 -0.61
CA LEU A 88 7.73 -13.28 -0.12
C LEU A 88 6.87 -14.26 0.69
N LYS A 89 6.99 -14.19 2.02
CA LYS A 89 6.30 -15.09 2.96
C LYS A 89 4.95 -14.55 3.43
N SER A 90 4.69 -13.26 3.26
CA SER A 90 3.46 -12.63 3.72
C SER A 90 2.30 -12.98 2.79
N SER A 91 1.08 -13.01 3.35
CA SER A 91 -0.14 -13.16 2.56
C SER A 91 -0.42 -11.90 1.74
N PHE A 92 -1.16 -12.06 0.64
CA PHE A 92 -1.66 -10.94 -0.15
C PHE A 92 -2.48 -9.98 0.73
N HIS A 93 -2.27 -8.68 0.57
CA HIS A 93 -2.96 -7.65 1.35
C HIS A 93 -4.17 -7.15 0.56
N PRO A 94 -5.41 -7.55 0.92
CA PRO A 94 -6.58 -7.14 0.17
C PRO A 94 -6.95 -5.68 0.47
N LEU A 95 -7.22 -4.89 -0.57
CA LEU A 95 -7.82 -3.57 -0.43
C LEU A 95 -9.33 -3.73 -0.21
N LYS A 96 -9.72 -4.07 1.02
CA LYS A 96 -11.13 -4.22 1.39
C LYS A 96 -11.39 -3.85 2.83
N VAL A 97 -12.66 -3.56 3.12
CA VAL A 97 -13.15 -3.44 4.48
C VAL A 97 -13.36 -4.86 5.04
N PRO A 98 -12.70 -5.25 6.15
CA PRO A 98 -12.93 -6.54 6.79
C PRO A 98 -14.39 -6.69 7.26
N HIS A 99 -14.94 -7.90 7.19
CA HIS A 99 -16.35 -8.16 7.55
C HIS A 99 -16.69 -7.84 9.01
N ASN A 100 -15.70 -7.91 9.90
CA ASN A 100 -15.84 -7.61 11.32
C ASN A 100 -15.53 -6.14 11.66
N ALA A 101 -15.30 -5.29 10.66
CA ALA A 101 -15.03 -3.88 10.89
C ALA A 101 -16.31 -3.11 11.27
N THR A 102 -16.18 -2.19 12.22
CA THR A 102 -17.27 -1.34 12.69
C THR A 102 -17.31 -0.06 11.86
N LEU A 103 -18.46 0.25 11.25
CA LEU A 103 -18.66 1.54 10.60
C LEU A 103 -18.68 2.65 11.65
N LEU A 104 -17.78 3.62 11.51
CA LEU A 104 -17.76 4.80 12.37
C LEU A 104 -18.70 5.90 11.88
N GLY A 105 -18.82 6.06 10.56
CA GLY A 105 -19.70 7.06 9.99
C GLY A 105 -19.46 7.33 8.51
N GLN A 106 -20.32 8.18 7.97
CA GLN A 106 -20.24 8.73 6.64
C GLN A 106 -19.90 10.21 6.75
N VAL A 107 -18.86 10.65 6.05
CA VAL A 107 -18.39 12.04 6.08
C VAL A 107 -18.13 12.56 4.68
N VAL A 108 -18.15 13.88 4.53
CA VAL A 108 -17.76 14.56 3.29
C VAL A 108 -16.35 15.10 3.49
N LEU A 109 -15.43 14.68 2.63
CA LEU A 109 -14.09 15.26 2.55
C LEU A 109 -14.09 16.43 1.56
N GLY A 110 -13.31 17.46 1.84
CA GLY A 110 -13.23 18.67 1.01
C GLY A 110 -14.30 19.70 1.39
N SER A 111 -14.87 20.36 0.39
CA SER A 111 -15.83 21.46 0.55
C SER A 111 -17.21 21.05 0.06
N MET A 112 -18.24 21.37 0.85
CA MET A 112 -19.65 21.21 0.46
C MET A 112 -20.19 22.44 -0.28
N SER A 113 -19.37 23.47 -0.48
CA SER A 113 -19.81 24.75 -1.04
C SER A 113 -20.13 24.68 -2.53
N HIS A 114 -19.39 23.85 -3.29
CA HIS A 114 -19.61 23.68 -4.73
C HIS A 114 -19.60 22.20 -5.15
N HIS A 115 -20.31 21.90 -6.24
CA HIS A 115 -20.30 20.58 -6.86
C HIS A 115 -18.89 20.22 -7.35
N GLY A 116 -18.43 19.02 -7.02
CA GLY A 116 -17.12 18.51 -7.44
C GLY A 116 -15.96 18.81 -6.48
N GLU A 117 -16.17 19.64 -5.43
CA GLU A 117 -15.16 19.91 -4.40
C GLU A 117 -15.22 18.95 -3.21
N SER A 118 -16.17 18.00 -3.24
CA SER A 118 -16.42 17.06 -2.15
C SER A 118 -16.32 15.61 -2.58
N LEU A 119 -15.86 14.78 -1.65
CA LEU A 119 -15.83 13.32 -1.77
C LEU A 119 -16.61 12.71 -0.61
N LEU A 120 -17.68 11.98 -0.94
CA LEU A 120 -18.47 11.26 0.06
C LEU A 120 -17.81 9.93 0.41
N VAL A 121 -17.41 9.78 1.67
CA VAL A 121 -16.66 8.61 2.15
C VAL A 121 -17.33 7.98 3.36
N ASN A 122 -16.98 6.73 3.60
CA ASN A 122 -17.30 6.01 4.83
C ASN A 122 -15.99 5.61 5.51
N SER A 123 -15.98 5.59 6.84
CA SER A 123 -14.83 5.16 7.63
C SER A 123 -15.18 3.98 8.52
N TRP A 124 -14.30 2.99 8.59
CA TRP A 124 -14.45 1.78 9.39
C TRP A 124 -13.24 1.58 10.28
N ALA A 125 -13.47 1.15 11.51
CA ALA A 125 -12.41 0.78 12.44
C ALA A 125 -12.51 -0.70 12.81
N GLY A 126 -11.37 -1.28 13.15
CA GLY A 126 -11.30 -2.63 13.66
C GLY A 126 -9.92 -2.96 14.17
N GLU A 127 -9.74 -4.22 14.53
CA GLU A 127 -8.51 -4.72 15.12
C GLU A 127 -8.07 -6.02 14.42
N ILE A 128 -6.77 -6.26 14.40
CA ILE A 128 -6.14 -7.51 13.95
C ILE A 128 -5.49 -8.14 15.19
N PRO A 129 -6.20 -9.06 15.88
CA PRO A 129 -5.75 -9.61 17.16
C PRO A 129 -4.37 -10.25 17.09
N GLU A 130 -4.06 -10.94 15.99
CA GLU A 130 -2.79 -11.65 15.75
C GLU A 130 -1.59 -10.70 15.79
N HIS A 131 -1.80 -9.43 15.42
CA HIS A 131 -0.76 -8.41 15.39
C HIS A 131 -0.91 -7.37 16.52
N LYS A 132 -1.93 -7.54 17.38
CA LYS A 132 -2.37 -6.51 18.35
C LYS A 132 -2.49 -5.14 17.69
N ALA A 133 -2.97 -5.13 16.45
CA ALA A 133 -3.00 -3.95 15.62
C ALA A 133 -4.40 -3.38 15.55
N LYS A 134 -4.51 -2.06 15.44
CA LYS A 134 -5.77 -1.35 15.19
C LYS A 134 -5.68 -0.69 13.83
N TYR A 135 -6.80 -0.63 13.13
CA TYR A 135 -6.89 0.06 11.86
C TYR A 135 -8.09 1.00 11.79
N LEU A 136 -7.95 2.03 10.97
CA LEU A 136 -9.01 2.89 10.50
C LEU A 136 -8.89 2.98 8.98
N LEU A 137 -9.90 2.49 8.27
CA LEU A 137 -9.95 2.50 6.81
C LEU A 137 -10.99 3.50 6.35
N THR A 138 -10.68 4.25 5.31
CA THR A 138 -11.64 5.16 4.66
C THR A 138 -11.73 4.82 3.18
N PHE A 139 -12.94 4.62 2.69
CA PHE A 139 -13.24 4.35 1.29
C PHE A 139 -14.33 5.28 0.78
N THR A 140 -14.33 5.54 -0.51
CA THR A 140 -15.44 6.24 -1.16
C THR A 140 -16.74 5.46 -1.00
N LYS A 141 -17.85 6.17 -0.75
CA LYS A 141 -19.19 5.55 -0.65
C LYS A 141 -19.57 4.81 -1.94
N LEU A 142 -19.19 5.40 -3.08
CA LEU A 142 -19.40 4.87 -4.43
C LEU A 142 -18.10 4.30 -4.96
N GLY A 143 -18.15 3.08 -5.51
CA GLY A 143 -17.00 2.44 -6.14
C GLY A 143 -15.98 1.80 -5.21
N CYS A 144 -16.06 2.00 -3.88
CA CYS A 144 -15.15 1.39 -2.91
C CYS A 144 -13.68 1.67 -3.19
N ILE A 145 -13.37 2.90 -3.57
CA ILE A 145 -12.00 3.29 -3.85
C ILE A 145 -11.33 3.65 -2.52
N PRO A 146 -10.14 3.11 -2.21
CA PRO A 146 -9.43 3.44 -0.99
C PRO A 146 -9.08 4.93 -0.99
N VAL A 147 -9.27 5.56 0.16
CA VAL A 147 -8.90 6.97 0.41
C VAL A 147 -7.76 7.02 1.41
N SER A 148 -7.90 6.31 2.53
CA SER A 148 -6.82 6.21 3.51
C SER A 148 -6.88 4.92 4.32
N CYS A 149 -5.72 4.53 4.85
CA CYS A 149 -5.54 3.46 5.81
C CYS A 149 -4.63 3.99 6.92
N LEU A 150 -5.13 4.00 8.16
CA LEU A 150 -4.31 4.17 9.34
C LEU A 150 -4.19 2.80 9.98
N TYR A 151 -2.97 2.37 10.26
CA TYR A 151 -2.65 1.09 10.87
C TYR A 151 -1.69 1.35 12.01
N ASN A 152 -2.00 0.88 13.21
CA ASN A 152 -1.13 1.02 14.36
C ASN A 152 -0.91 -0.33 15.00
N SER A 153 0.36 -0.75 15.13
CA SER A 153 0.72 -1.96 15.85
C SER A 153 1.96 -1.73 16.72
N PRO A 154 2.12 -2.49 17.82
CA PRO A 154 3.34 -2.41 18.64
C PRO A 154 4.63 -2.70 17.87
N LYS A 155 4.56 -3.51 16.81
CA LYS A 155 5.71 -3.91 15.99
C LYS A 155 6.13 -2.84 14.99
N THR A 156 5.16 -2.23 14.32
CA THR A 156 5.40 -1.30 13.21
C THR A 156 5.32 0.17 13.60
N GLY A 157 4.70 0.49 14.74
CA GLY A 157 4.25 1.85 15.02
C GLY A 157 2.99 2.21 14.22
N GLY A 158 2.71 3.51 14.14
CA GLY A 158 1.63 4.07 13.36
C GLY A 158 2.03 4.29 11.90
N ILE A 159 1.34 3.66 10.99
CA ILE A 159 1.46 3.82 9.54
C ILE A 159 0.19 4.47 9.03
N THR A 160 0.33 5.54 8.25
CA THR A 160 -0.76 6.19 7.54
C THR A 160 -0.48 6.14 6.04
N ILE A 161 -1.38 5.53 5.28
CA ILE A 161 -1.35 5.50 3.82
C ILE A 161 -2.52 6.32 3.31
N SER A 162 -2.27 7.26 2.40
CA SER A 162 -3.31 8.01 1.69
C SER A 162 -3.24 7.69 0.21
N PHE A 163 -4.37 7.38 -0.41
CA PHE A 163 -4.47 7.00 -1.82
C PHE A 163 -5.09 8.12 -2.64
N PHE A 164 -4.49 8.44 -3.79
CA PHE A 164 -4.93 9.51 -4.67
C PHE A 164 -4.65 9.17 -6.12
N ASN A 165 -5.30 9.89 -7.04
CA ASN A 165 -5.24 9.63 -8.49
C ASN A 165 -5.59 8.17 -8.84
N ASN A 166 -6.53 7.57 -8.10
CA ASN A 166 -6.97 6.20 -8.29
C ASN A 166 -7.74 6.05 -9.62
N ILE A 167 -7.42 5.01 -10.37
CA ILE A 167 -8.06 4.61 -11.64
C ILE A 167 -8.38 3.13 -11.54
N VAL A 168 -9.63 2.77 -11.82
CA VAL A 168 -10.07 1.37 -11.88
C VAL A 168 -9.52 0.70 -13.13
N GLY A 169 -8.97 -0.49 -12.98
CA GLY A 169 -8.27 -1.20 -14.05
C GLY A 169 -6.75 -1.00 -14.00
N ILE A 170 -6.07 -1.64 -14.96
CA ILE A 170 -4.63 -1.50 -15.19
C ILE A 170 -4.45 -1.08 -16.64
N VAL A 171 -3.83 0.09 -16.86
CA VAL A 171 -3.65 0.66 -18.20
C VAL A 171 -2.59 -0.11 -18.99
N ASP A 172 -1.46 -0.43 -18.35
CA ASP A 172 -0.40 -1.23 -18.93
C ASP A 172 -0.19 -2.51 -18.10
N PRO A 173 -0.62 -3.70 -18.59
CA PRO A 173 -0.46 -4.94 -17.85
C PRO A 173 1.00 -5.39 -17.72
N ASN A 174 1.91 -4.85 -18.55
CA ASN A 174 3.33 -5.23 -18.53
C ASN A 174 4.06 -4.74 -17.28
N VAL A 175 3.46 -3.84 -16.48
CA VAL A 175 4.01 -3.38 -15.19
C VAL A 175 4.27 -4.53 -14.21
N PHE A 176 3.55 -5.64 -14.36
CA PHE A 176 3.72 -6.83 -13.52
C PHE A 176 4.70 -7.86 -14.07
N ILE A 177 5.32 -7.61 -15.24
CA ILE A 177 6.29 -8.52 -15.82
C ILE A 177 7.69 -8.06 -15.38
N PRO A 178 8.45 -8.89 -14.64
CA PRO A 178 9.81 -8.53 -14.26
C PRO A 178 10.67 -8.35 -15.51
N PRO A 179 11.53 -7.32 -15.57
CA PRO A 179 12.48 -7.15 -16.67
C PRO A 179 13.37 -8.38 -16.88
N PRO A 180 13.85 -8.65 -18.10
CA PRO A 180 14.65 -9.84 -18.39
C PRO A 180 15.91 -9.99 -17.52
N TYR A 181 16.54 -8.89 -17.11
CA TYR A 181 17.72 -8.91 -16.23
C TYR A 181 17.40 -9.31 -14.77
N CYS A 182 16.11 -9.44 -14.40
CA CYS A 182 15.71 -9.98 -13.10
C CYS A 182 15.66 -11.51 -13.07
N THR A 183 15.65 -12.20 -14.22
CA THR A 183 15.54 -13.68 -14.23
C THR A 183 16.78 -14.36 -13.65
N THR A 184 17.93 -13.69 -13.69
CA THR A 184 19.21 -14.16 -13.14
C THR A 184 19.50 -13.63 -11.74
N ALA A 185 18.55 -12.92 -11.11
CA ALA A 185 18.76 -12.31 -9.80
C ALA A 185 18.93 -13.40 -8.73
N THR A 186 20.01 -13.29 -7.95
CA THR A 186 20.28 -14.16 -6.80
C THR A 186 19.28 -13.91 -5.68
N LEU A 187 18.90 -14.98 -4.99
CA LEU A 187 18.01 -14.90 -3.84
C LEU A 187 18.78 -14.32 -2.65
N GLU A 188 18.33 -13.17 -2.14
CA GLU A 188 18.85 -12.61 -0.89
C GLU A 188 18.09 -13.17 0.31
N GLU A 189 18.80 -13.73 1.29
CA GLU A 189 18.22 -14.23 2.54
C GLU A 189 17.81 -13.07 3.47
N GLY A 190 16.57 -13.12 3.96
CA GLY A 190 16.03 -12.16 4.93
C GLY A 190 14.50 -12.16 4.93
N SER A 191 13.88 -11.97 6.10
CA SER A 191 12.43 -11.82 6.23
C SER A 191 12.00 -10.47 5.66
N ASN A 192 11.40 -10.47 4.47
CA ASN A 192 10.89 -9.25 3.84
C ASN A 192 9.36 -9.30 3.84
N ASP A 193 8.77 -8.67 4.85
CA ASP A 193 7.33 -8.45 4.94
C ASP A 193 6.90 -7.31 4.01
N PHE A 194 5.61 -7.14 3.73
CA PHE A 194 5.08 -6.06 2.87
C PHE A 194 5.61 -4.68 3.29
N PHE A 195 5.73 -4.45 4.60
CA PHE A 195 6.24 -3.20 5.15
C PHE A 195 7.76 -3.01 4.99
N SER A 196 8.53 -4.03 4.64
CA SER A 196 10.00 -3.94 4.41
C SER A 196 10.39 -3.34 3.05
N ILE A 197 9.40 -3.03 2.22
CA ILE A 197 9.59 -2.21 1.03
C ILE A 197 9.97 -0.78 1.44
N PHE A 198 9.48 -0.34 2.59
CA PHE A 198 9.56 1.02 3.09
C PHE A 198 10.51 1.13 4.28
#